data_AF-A0A8J8T2U7-F1
#
_entry.id   AF-A0A8J8T2U7-F1
#
_cell.length_a   1.000
_cell.length_b   1.000
_cell.length_c   1.000
_cell.angle_alpha   90.00
_cell.angle_beta   90.00
_cell.angle_gamma   90.00
#
_symmetry.space_group_name_H-M   'P 1'
#
loop_
_entity.id
_entity.type
_entity.pdbx_description
1 polymer ?
#
loop_
_entity_poly.entity_id
_entity_poly.type
_entity_poly.pdbx_seq_one_letter_code
_entity_poly.pdbx_strand_id
1 'polypeptide(L)'
;MAASVMEEVKDEQLTARHQQIQKDKEFIQGFSKAPKIIGSAHFRDIHCFLFSNPKHSLKDYITSYCGKKDRLSRQQLCLQLFEAIKELHEQGLLHQNITDSIFRVTEGNKVKLVDFGSGKQYVRPSISGKLSEPQDESTESLKSQAPYSRRDDLLAFCFLLMKLFSYNPLPWSSQAVLDKQLSTNSLKNLKGANSISLKSLLSFYKEVYQLSAEQDPNYASLANKCEQNDINYNPLVEEKNFKAINEVGDQLLREVEKAVLWEYFKEIKDLREAMCAKCILKDQQRLLFVQREAEQYKQAEIRHEEMENKFKKLKETSERYKIQIVMAGEDLPEQGAPDVHAMDFNQLQQFARGNINLLTQLHKKVKDQETITKKQDLQIQFSEVKLQSLTDEIASKEGVLADLKLRLAKFNEQNQAIQDLNPTIAELQQSVRRLQDTKGSLTESNITDQKKLEEQVVQIEQNDERLKEQRNELFSNDQELNQSTFFKVSGYITLILMFVFGIHSLHLMATTPL
;
A
#
# COMPACT_ATOMS: atom_id res chain seq x y z
N MET A 1 -9.99 27.96 28.87
CA MET A 1 -8.90 26.99 28.71
C MET A 1 -8.97 26.27 27.37
N ALA A 2 -9.99 25.46 27.06
CA ALA A 2 -10.02 24.71 25.78
C ALA A 2 -9.97 25.59 24.50
N ALA A 3 -10.65 26.74 24.48
CA ALA A 3 -10.58 27.68 23.35
C ALA A 3 -9.18 28.32 23.18
N SER A 4 -8.54 28.71 24.28
CA SER A 4 -7.17 29.26 24.29
C SER A 4 -6.12 28.26 23.81
N VAL A 5 -6.27 26.98 24.19
CA VAL A 5 -5.37 25.90 23.74
C VAL A 5 -5.59 25.57 22.27
N MET A 6 -6.83 25.65 21.75
CA MET A 6 -7.08 25.47 20.32
C MET A 6 -6.58 26.64 19.47
N GLU A 7 -6.58 27.86 20.01
CA GLU A 7 -6.04 29.05 19.36
C GLU A 7 -4.50 29.00 19.32
N GLU A 8 -3.85 28.61 20.42
CA GLU A 8 -2.39 28.38 20.47
C GLU A 8 -1.92 27.25 19.53
N VAL A 9 -2.65 26.12 19.48
CA VAL A 9 -2.31 25.00 18.57
C VAL A 9 -2.49 25.40 17.10
N LYS A 10 -3.49 26.23 16.76
CA LYS A 10 -3.64 26.79 15.41
C LYS A 10 -2.50 27.74 15.06
N ASP A 11 -2.07 28.59 16.00
CA ASP A 11 -0.95 29.51 15.81
C ASP A 11 0.39 28.78 15.65
N GLU A 12 0.65 27.71 16.41
CA GLU A 12 1.86 26.88 16.24
C GLU A 12 1.89 26.17 14.88
N GLN A 13 0.76 25.60 14.44
CA GLN A 13 0.67 24.95 13.14
C GLN A 13 0.80 25.94 11.98
N LEU A 14 0.18 27.12 12.09
CA LEU A 14 0.33 28.19 11.11
C LEU A 14 1.78 28.70 11.06
N THR A 15 2.44 28.81 12.20
CA THR A 15 3.85 29.21 12.28
C THR A 15 4.77 28.18 11.64
N ALA A 16 4.59 26.88 11.95
CA ALA A 16 5.37 25.80 11.35
C ALA A 16 5.16 25.74 9.82
N ARG A 17 3.92 25.92 9.36
CA ARG A 17 3.59 25.96 7.93
C ARG A 17 4.22 27.16 7.24
N HIS A 18 4.19 28.34 7.86
CA HIS A 18 4.87 29.53 7.34
C HIS A 18 6.39 29.32 7.24
N GLN A 19 7.01 28.70 8.24
CA GLN A 19 8.44 28.38 8.20
C GLN A 19 8.78 27.42 7.06
N GLN A 20 7.95 26.38 6.84
CA GLN A 20 8.14 25.47 5.71
C GLN A 20 8.01 26.19 4.37
N ILE A 21 7.00 27.04 4.22
CA ILE A 21 6.76 27.83 3.01
C ILE A 21 7.92 28.80 2.71
N GLN A 22 8.52 29.41 3.72
CA GLN A 22 9.71 30.24 3.52
C GLN A 22 10.93 29.42 3.10
N LYS A 23 11.12 28.22 3.67
CA LYS A 23 12.17 27.30 3.22
C LYS A 23 11.97 26.88 1.76
N ASP A 24 10.74 26.56 1.38
CA ASP A 24 10.40 26.20 0.00
C ASP A 24 10.67 27.39 -0.95
N LYS A 25 10.37 28.61 -0.51
CA LYS A 25 10.66 29.84 -1.28
C LYS A 25 12.14 30.03 -1.49
N GLU A 26 12.95 29.98 -0.43
CA GLU A 26 14.40 30.13 -0.49
C GLU A 26 15.03 29.06 -1.39
N PHE A 27 14.54 27.82 -1.26
CA PHE A 27 14.95 26.71 -2.11
C PHE A 27 14.67 26.97 -3.59
N ILE A 28 13.41 27.30 -3.93
CA ILE A 28 13.01 27.56 -5.32
C ILE A 28 13.82 28.73 -5.90
N GLN A 29 14.16 29.73 -5.10
CA GLN A 29 14.98 30.87 -5.54
C GLN A 29 16.44 30.50 -5.81
N GLY A 30 16.99 29.53 -5.07
CA GLY A 30 18.34 29.01 -5.29
C GLY A 30 18.47 28.06 -6.48
N PHE A 31 17.36 27.45 -6.90
CA PHE A 31 17.36 26.46 -7.98
C PHE A 31 17.21 27.13 -9.36
N SER A 32 18.28 27.14 -10.15
CA SER A 32 18.33 27.85 -11.44
C SER A 32 17.34 27.31 -12.47
N LYS A 33 16.93 26.05 -12.30
CA LYS A 33 15.97 25.35 -13.16
C LYS A 33 14.54 25.47 -12.64
N ALA A 34 14.27 26.14 -11.51
CA ALA A 34 12.92 26.55 -11.16
C ALA A 34 12.46 27.80 -11.93
N PRO A 35 11.15 28.00 -12.09
CA PRO A 35 10.59 29.30 -12.40
C PRO A 35 11.00 30.34 -11.35
N LYS A 36 11.35 31.54 -11.80
CA LYS A 36 11.66 32.64 -10.88
C LYS A 36 10.39 33.06 -10.14
N ILE A 37 10.46 33.15 -8.82
CA ILE A 37 9.38 33.76 -8.03
C ILE A 37 9.41 35.28 -8.30
N ILE A 38 8.36 35.80 -8.92
CA ILE A 38 8.18 37.23 -9.23
C ILE A 38 7.53 37.94 -8.03
N GLY A 39 6.69 37.24 -7.29
CA GLY A 39 6.03 37.78 -6.10
C GLY A 39 5.52 36.68 -5.19
N SER A 40 5.21 37.05 -3.96
CA SER A 40 4.50 36.21 -3.00
C SER A 40 3.45 37.07 -2.30
N ALA A 41 2.27 36.53 -2.10
CA ALA A 41 1.19 37.19 -1.39
C ALA A 41 0.55 36.21 -0.40
N HIS A 42 0.07 36.73 0.71
CA HIS A 42 -0.74 35.96 1.65
C HIS A 42 -2.20 36.39 1.46
N PHE A 43 -3.08 35.45 1.14
CA PHE A 43 -4.51 35.71 0.98
C PHE A 43 -5.31 34.76 1.87
N ARG A 44 -5.88 35.31 2.95
CA ARG A 44 -6.50 34.55 4.05
C ARG A 44 -5.47 33.63 4.71
N ASP A 45 -5.65 32.32 4.63
CA ASP A 45 -4.74 31.30 5.18
C ASP A 45 -3.95 30.58 4.07
N ILE A 46 -3.88 31.18 2.88
CA ILE A 46 -3.21 30.62 1.70
C ILE A 46 -2.02 31.51 1.35
N HIS A 47 -0.84 30.90 1.33
CA HIS A 47 0.35 31.55 0.78
C HIS A 47 0.42 31.28 -0.73
N CYS A 48 0.37 32.36 -1.51
CA CYS A 48 0.39 32.32 -2.96
C CYS A 48 1.77 32.74 -3.46
N PHE A 49 2.35 31.94 -4.35
CA PHE A 49 3.56 32.31 -5.10
C PHE A 49 3.20 32.64 -6.54
N LEU A 50 3.68 33.78 -7.02
CA LEU A 50 3.61 34.17 -8.41
C LEU A 50 4.93 33.84 -9.09
N PHE A 51 4.89 32.93 -10.06
CA PHE A 51 6.06 32.46 -10.79
C PHE A 51 6.17 33.12 -12.18
N SER A 52 7.39 33.24 -12.67
CA SER A 52 7.65 33.56 -14.08
C SER A 52 7.08 32.44 -14.94
N ASN A 53 6.05 32.74 -15.73
CA ASN A 53 5.25 31.73 -16.41
C ASN A 53 6.06 31.01 -17.51
N PRO A 54 6.43 29.73 -17.32
CA PRO A 54 6.99 28.96 -18.41
C PRO A 54 5.84 28.52 -19.34
N LYS A 55 5.96 28.83 -20.61
CA LYS A 55 4.82 28.91 -21.54
C LYS A 55 4.19 27.55 -21.89
N HIS A 56 5.01 26.54 -22.12
CA HIS A 56 4.54 25.25 -22.65
C HIS A 56 4.83 24.13 -21.66
N SER A 57 3.89 23.20 -21.46
CA SER A 57 4.22 21.91 -20.86
C SER A 57 5.22 21.17 -21.75
N LEU A 58 6.02 20.27 -21.19
CA LEU A 58 6.94 19.45 -21.99
C LEU A 58 6.17 18.66 -23.06
N LYS A 59 5.00 18.11 -22.71
CA LYS A 59 4.10 17.42 -23.63
C LYS A 59 3.72 18.31 -24.82
N ASP A 60 3.18 19.50 -24.56
CA ASP A 60 2.76 20.43 -25.61
C ASP A 60 3.96 20.90 -26.44
N TYR A 61 5.11 21.11 -25.79
CA TYR A 61 6.33 21.52 -26.47
C TYR A 61 6.82 20.45 -27.46
N ILE A 62 6.85 19.18 -27.05
CA ILE A 62 7.24 18.06 -27.90
C ILE A 62 6.31 17.97 -29.12
N THR A 63 5.01 18.02 -28.91
CA THR A 63 4.02 17.86 -29.98
C THR A 63 4.01 19.05 -30.96
N SER A 64 4.17 20.28 -30.46
CA SER A 64 3.94 21.48 -31.27
C SER A 64 5.20 22.19 -31.74
N TYR A 65 6.36 21.98 -31.11
CA TYR A 65 7.54 22.82 -31.33
C TYR A 65 8.86 22.06 -31.50
N CYS A 66 9.02 20.88 -30.89
CA CYS A 66 10.29 20.16 -30.89
C CYS A 66 10.80 19.87 -32.31
N GLY A 67 12.08 20.14 -32.56
CA GLY A 67 12.73 19.95 -33.86
C GLY A 67 12.39 20.98 -34.95
N LYS A 68 11.52 21.96 -34.67
CA LYS A 68 11.31 23.09 -35.59
C LYS A 68 12.52 24.04 -35.56
N LYS A 69 12.68 24.83 -36.62
CA LYS A 69 13.68 25.90 -36.69
C LYS A 69 13.58 26.80 -35.44
N ASP A 70 14.71 27.11 -34.82
CA ASP A 70 14.82 27.93 -33.61
C ASP A 70 14.11 27.35 -32.36
N ARG A 71 13.85 26.04 -32.34
CA ARG A 71 13.32 25.29 -31.18
C ARG A 71 14.28 24.19 -30.75
N LEU A 72 14.10 23.71 -29.52
CA LEU A 72 14.92 22.63 -28.98
C LEU A 72 14.70 21.35 -29.78
N SER A 73 15.79 20.67 -30.09
CA SER A 73 15.75 19.27 -30.52
C SER A 73 15.41 18.37 -29.32
N ARG A 74 15.02 17.11 -29.59
CA ARG A 74 14.79 16.11 -28.52
C ARG A 74 16.05 15.88 -27.69
N GLN A 75 17.23 15.88 -28.31
CA GLN A 75 18.51 15.74 -27.62
C GLN A 75 18.78 16.94 -26.70
N GLN A 76 18.54 18.17 -27.16
CA GLN A 76 18.67 19.36 -26.33
C GLN A 76 17.66 19.37 -25.17
N LEU A 77 16.43 18.89 -25.40
CA LEU A 77 15.46 18.68 -24.31
C LEU A 77 15.96 17.65 -23.31
N CYS A 78 16.41 16.48 -23.77
CA CYS A 78 16.96 15.41 -22.94
C CYS A 78 18.05 15.93 -21.99
N LEU A 79 19.02 16.68 -22.53
CA LEU A 79 20.11 17.27 -21.75
C LEU A 79 19.60 18.28 -20.72
N GLN A 80 18.71 19.21 -21.12
CA GLN A 80 18.19 20.20 -20.18
C GLN A 80 17.30 19.61 -19.08
N LEU A 81 16.54 18.55 -19.39
CA LEU A 81 15.76 17.79 -18.41
C LEU A 81 16.69 17.06 -17.42
N PHE A 82 17.72 16.38 -17.92
CA PHE A 82 18.71 15.71 -17.11
C PHE A 82 19.47 16.68 -16.20
N GLU A 83 19.91 17.83 -16.72
CA GLU A 83 20.54 18.90 -15.94
C GLU A 83 19.65 19.40 -14.81
N ALA A 84 18.33 19.52 -15.04
CA ALA A 84 17.40 19.92 -13.99
C ALA A 84 17.32 18.90 -12.85
N ILE A 85 17.26 17.60 -13.17
CA ILE A 85 17.26 16.54 -12.16
C ILE A 85 18.60 16.48 -11.42
N LYS A 86 19.72 16.59 -12.15
CA LYS A 86 21.06 16.63 -11.58
C LYS A 86 21.20 17.80 -10.60
N GLU A 87 20.85 19.01 -11.01
CA GLU A 87 20.96 20.20 -10.15
C GLU A 87 20.04 20.07 -8.92
N LEU A 88 18.87 19.43 -9.05
CA LEU A 88 17.99 19.15 -7.92
C LEU A 88 18.67 18.23 -6.90
N HIS A 89 19.30 17.15 -7.39
CA HIS A 89 20.05 16.22 -6.55
C HIS A 89 21.29 16.89 -5.92
N GLU A 90 22.01 17.75 -6.65
CA GLU A 90 23.14 18.53 -6.12
C GLU A 90 22.70 19.51 -5.00
N GLN A 91 21.42 19.86 -4.90
CA GLN A 91 20.86 20.61 -3.77
C GLN A 91 20.40 19.71 -2.61
N GLY A 92 20.63 18.39 -2.68
CA GLY A 92 20.26 17.44 -1.64
C GLY A 92 18.76 17.09 -1.61
N LEU A 93 18.06 17.25 -2.74
CA LEU A 93 16.63 16.95 -2.87
C LEU A 93 16.33 15.86 -3.88
N LEU A 94 15.22 15.16 -3.65
CA LEU A 94 14.57 14.24 -4.59
C LEU A 94 13.23 14.84 -4.99
N HIS A 95 12.83 14.70 -6.25
CA HIS A 95 11.54 15.18 -6.73
C HIS A 95 10.40 14.19 -6.43
N GLN A 96 10.66 12.90 -6.59
CA GLN A 96 9.72 11.80 -6.37
C GLN A 96 8.55 11.67 -7.36
N ASN A 97 8.45 12.58 -8.33
CA ASN A 97 7.33 12.62 -9.28
C ASN A 97 7.77 13.05 -10.69
N ILE A 98 8.96 12.61 -11.12
CA ILE A 98 9.51 12.92 -12.44
C ILE A 98 8.57 12.43 -13.54
N THR A 99 7.88 13.38 -14.19
CA THR A 99 6.89 13.14 -15.26
C THR A 99 6.93 14.29 -16.27
N ASP A 100 6.25 14.19 -17.41
CA ASP A 100 6.23 15.27 -18.42
C ASP A 100 5.39 16.50 -17.99
N SER A 101 4.51 16.38 -17.00
CA SER A 101 3.67 17.50 -16.54
C SER A 101 4.42 18.51 -15.68
N ILE A 102 5.46 18.06 -14.98
CA ILE A 102 6.30 18.87 -14.08
C ILE A 102 7.41 19.63 -14.80
N PHE A 103 7.64 19.34 -16.09
CA PHE A 103 8.58 20.10 -16.90
C PHE A 103 7.86 21.09 -17.81
N ARG A 104 8.40 22.29 -17.87
CA ARG A 104 7.87 23.39 -18.67
C ARG A 104 8.98 23.99 -19.51
N VAL A 105 8.67 24.47 -20.71
CA VAL A 105 9.63 25.11 -21.60
C VAL A 105 9.25 26.58 -21.77
N THR A 106 10.20 27.48 -21.49
CA THR A 106 10.05 28.92 -21.67
C THR A 106 10.11 29.30 -23.14
N GLU A 107 9.69 30.52 -23.49
CA GLU A 107 9.87 31.06 -24.85
C GLU A 107 11.33 31.07 -25.31
N GLY A 108 12.26 31.36 -24.38
CA GLY A 108 13.71 31.32 -24.61
C GLY A 108 14.32 29.92 -24.67
N ASN A 109 13.50 28.88 -24.91
CA ASN A 109 13.97 27.50 -25.04
C ASN A 109 14.77 26.98 -23.82
N LYS A 110 14.32 27.33 -22.61
CA LYS A 110 14.85 26.83 -21.35
C LYS A 110 13.84 25.92 -20.67
N VAL A 111 14.28 24.74 -20.26
CA VAL A 111 13.49 23.83 -19.42
C VAL A 111 13.47 24.35 -18.00
N LYS A 112 12.29 24.30 -17.39
CA LYS A 112 12.02 24.64 -16.00
C LYS A 112 11.27 23.49 -15.34
N LEU A 113 11.71 23.11 -14.14
CA LEU A 113 11.08 22.11 -13.29
C LEU A 113 10.09 22.84 -12.36
N VAL A 114 8.85 22.35 -12.32
CA VAL A 114 7.77 22.91 -11.51
C VAL A 114 7.23 21.82 -10.58
N ASP A 115 6.39 22.23 -9.61
CA ASP A 115 5.66 21.32 -8.72
C ASP A 115 6.56 20.48 -7.80
N PHE A 116 7.25 21.17 -6.89
CA PHE A 116 8.06 20.55 -5.82
C PHE A 116 7.22 20.04 -4.64
N GLY A 117 5.89 19.92 -4.78
CA GLY A 117 4.99 19.60 -3.66
C GLY A 117 5.22 18.23 -3.02
N SER A 118 5.79 17.29 -3.77
CA SER A 118 6.20 15.96 -3.28
C SER A 118 7.71 15.85 -3.03
N GLY A 119 8.45 16.95 -3.21
CA GLY A 119 9.90 16.95 -3.08
C GLY A 119 10.32 16.63 -1.64
N LYS A 120 11.37 15.83 -1.50
CA LYS A 120 11.91 15.44 -0.19
C LYS A 120 13.39 15.75 -0.10
N GLN A 121 13.80 16.29 1.03
CA GLN A 121 15.20 16.47 1.35
C GLN A 121 15.81 15.13 1.76
N TYR A 122 16.81 14.67 1.01
CA TYR A 122 17.52 13.41 1.31
C TYR A 122 18.87 13.67 2.01
N VAL A 123 19.39 14.90 1.94
CA VAL A 123 20.58 15.33 2.68
C VAL A 123 20.25 16.57 3.51
N ARG A 124 20.59 16.55 4.80
CA ARG A 124 20.52 17.75 5.64
C ARG A 124 21.55 18.78 5.19
N PRO A 125 21.22 20.08 5.16
CA PRO A 125 22.22 21.12 4.97
C PRO A 125 23.12 21.09 6.22
N SER A 126 24.43 20.87 6.08
CA SER A 126 25.30 21.06 7.24
C SER A 126 25.43 22.56 7.54
N ILE A 127 25.65 22.90 8.81
CA ILE A 127 25.92 24.27 9.28
C ILE A 127 27.12 24.89 8.53
N SER A 128 27.99 24.06 7.94
CA SER A 128 29.18 24.50 7.19
C SER A 128 28.93 24.77 5.68
N GLY A 129 27.70 24.62 5.19
CA GLY A 129 27.37 24.76 3.77
C GLY A 129 27.80 23.57 2.90
N LYS A 130 28.50 22.58 3.46
CA LYS A 130 28.69 21.26 2.82
C LYS A 130 27.46 20.39 3.04
N LEU A 131 27.05 19.63 2.03
CA LEU A 131 26.01 18.61 2.16
C LEU A 131 26.44 17.56 3.21
N SER A 132 25.56 17.26 4.16
CA SER A 132 25.80 16.25 5.21
C SER A 132 25.67 14.83 4.66
N GLU A 133 25.94 13.82 5.47
CA GLU A 133 25.54 12.43 5.17
C GLU A 133 24.00 12.33 4.96
N PRO A 134 23.53 11.33 4.19
CA PRO A 134 22.11 11.08 3.95
C PRO A 134 21.33 11.02 5.26
N GLN A 135 20.10 11.53 5.27
CA GLN A 135 19.27 11.47 6.45
C GLN A 135 18.81 10.03 6.68
N ASP A 136 19.40 9.35 7.66
CA ASP A 136 18.83 8.12 8.23
C ASP A 136 17.50 8.49 8.90
N GLU A 137 16.39 8.28 8.20
CA GLU A 137 15.06 8.38 8.80
C GLU A 137 14.82 7.18 9.72
N SER A 138 15.31 7.31 10.95
CA SER A 138 15.13 6.35 12.04
C SER A 138 13.72 6.38 12.64
N THR A 139 12.67 6.57 11.85
CA THR A 139 11.29 6.29 12.31
C THR A 139 10.96 4.84 11.99
N GLU A 140 10.89 4.02 13.03
CA GLU A 140 10.65 2.56 12.98
C GLU A 140 9.41 2.12 12.18
N SER A 141 8.49 3.04 11.89
CA SER A 141 7.26 2.81 11.12
C SER A 141 7.42 2.82 9.59
N LEU A 142 8.55 3.27 9.03
CA LEU A 142 8.81 3.29 7.58
C LEU A 142 9.80 2.20 7.10
N LYS A 143 10.29 1.35 8.01
CA LYS A 143 11.34 0.35 7.76
C LYS A 143 10.99 -0.74 6.71
N SER A 144 9.74 -0.83 6.23
CA SER A 144 9.34 -1.89 5.29
C SER A 144 9.45 -1.50 3.82
N GLN A 145 9.58 -0.22 3.46
CA GLN A 145 9.78 0.21 2.07
C GLN A 145 11.18 0.76 1.90
N ALA A 146 11.90 0.30 0.87
CA ALA A 146 13.20 0.84 0.52
C ALA A 146 13.07 2.38 0.37
N PRO A 147 13.95 3.17 1.01
CA PRO A 147 13.82 4.62 0.97
C PRO A 147 14.00 5.12 -0.46
N TYR A 148 13.10 6.00 -0.89
CA TYR A 148 13.17 6.66 -2.19
C TYR A 148 14.52 7.40 -2.33
N SER A 149 15.15 7.30 -3.49
CA SER A 149 16.54 7.72 -3.71
C SER A 149 16.73 8.47 -5.03
N ARG A 150 17.94 9.00 -5.27
CA ARG A 150 18.34 9.63 -6.54
C ARG A 150 18.18 8.69 -7.73
N ARG A 151 18.37 7.39 -7.51
CA ARG A 151 18.18 6.37 -8.53
C ARG A 151 16.74 6.36 -9.03
N ASP A 152 15.77 6.55 -8.15
CA ASP A 152 14.34 6.43 -8.50
C ASP A 152 13.88 7.60 -9.40
N ASP A 153 14.34 8.83 -9.11
CA ASP A 153 14.13 9.98 -10.00
C ASP A 153 14.78 9.76 -11.38
N LEU A 154 15.97 9.15 -11.43
CA LEU A 154 16.66 8.81 -12.69
C LEU A 154 15.98 7.66 -13.45
N LEU A 155 15.38 6.68 -12.76
CA LEU A 155 14.58 5.63 -13.39
C LEU A 155 13.31 6.22 -14.00
N ALA A 156 12.61 7.09 -13.26
CA ALA A 156 11.47 7.84 -13.79
C ALA A 156 11.87 8.69 -15.01
N PHE A 157 13.06 9.30 -14.98
CA PHE A 157 13.62 9.98 -16.14
C PHE A 157 13.87 9.04 -17.34
N CYS A 158 14.31 7.80 -17.13
CA CYS A 158 14.45 6.82 -18.23
C CYS A 158 13.13 6.61 -18.97
N PHE A 159 12.01 6.49 -18.23
CA PHE A 159 10.69 6.35 -18.83
C PHE A 159 10.24 7.62 -19.57
N LEU A 160 10.59 8.80 -19.03
CA LEU A 160 10.39 10.06 -19.74
C LEU A 160 11.20 10.13 -21.05
N LEU A 161 12.43 9.61 -21.07
CA LEU A 161 13.24 9.52 -22.29
C LEU A 161 12.63 8.56 -23.32
N MET A 162 12.14 7.39 -22.88
CA MET A 162 11.41 6.47 -23.77
C MET A 162 10.21 7.16 -24.42
N LYS A 163 9.47 7.96 -23.65
CA LYS A 163 8.34 8.75 -24.15
C LYS A 163 8.78 9.87 -25.11
N LEU A 164 9.90 10.54 -24.81
CA LEU A 164 10.44 11.61 -25.63
C LEU A 164 10.89 11.10 -27.01
N PHE A 165 11.53 9.93 -27.05
CA PHE A 165 12.25 9.43 -28.21
C PHE A 165 11.55 8.33 -29.00
N SER A 166 10.67 7.55 -28.40
CA SER A 166 10.18 6.32 -29.03
C SER A 166 8.66 6.15 -29.03
N TYR A 167 7.94 6.71 -28.05
CA TYR A 167 6.53 6.34 -27.85
C TYR A 167 5.65 7.45 -27.31
N ASN A 168 4.54 7.68 -28.01
CA ASN A 168 3.33 8.14 -27.37
C ASN A 168 2.18 7.21 -27.79
N PRO A 169 1.60 6.39 -26.90
CA PRO A 169 1.86 6.28 -25.46
C PRO A 169 2.79 5.06 -25.13
N LEU A 170 3.39 5.00 -23.92
CA LEU A 170 4.31 3.91 -23.50
C LEU A 170 3.62 2.51 -23.60
N PRO A 171 4.36 1.39 -23.76
CA PRO A 171 3.76 0.06 -23.94
C PRO A 171 2.72 -0.30 -22.87
N TRP A 172 2.97 0.06 -21.61
CA TRP A 172 2.08 -0.20 -20.47
C TRP A 172 1.03 0.89 -20.21
N SER A 173 1.02 1.96 -20.99
CA SER A 173 0.12 3.12 -20.74
C SER A 173 -1.29 2.96 -21.30
N SER A 174 -1.54 1.90 -22.08
CA SER A 174 -2.89 1.51 -22.47
C SER A 174 -3.17 0.10 -21.98
N GLN A 175 -4.27 -0.06 -21.25
CA GLN A 175 -4.75 -1.36 -20.77
C GLN A 175 -4.85 -2.38 -21.93
N ALA A 176 -5.22 -1.91 -23.12
CA ALA A 176 -5.39 -2.72 -24.33
C ALA A 176 -4.09 -3.27 -24.96
N VAL A 177 -2.91 -2.74 -24.62
CA VAL A 177 -1.62 -3.23 -25.16
C VAL A 177 -1.09 -4.38 -24.30
N LEU A 178 -1.29 -4.34 -22.99
CA LEU A 178 -1.08 -5.47 -22.08
C LEU A 178 -1.88 -6.71 -22.53
N ASP A 179 -3.12 -6.51 -22.95
CA ASP A 179 -4.02 -7.58 -23.42
C ASP A 179 -3.57 -8.22 -24.75
N LYS A 180 -2.79 -7.50 -25.57
CA LYS A 180 -2.42 -7.94 -26.94
C LYS A 180 -1.00 -8.50 -27.03
N GLN A 181 -0.06 -8.00 -26.22
CA GLN A 181 1.35 -8.40 -26.25
C GLN A 181 1.62 -9.78 -25.62
N LEU A 182 0.71 -10.30 -24.79
CA LEU A 182 0.81 -11.67 -24.27
C LEU A 182 0.50 -12.77 -25.30
N SER A 183 0.10 -12.41 -26.54
CA SER A 183 -0.49 -13.38 -27.48
C SER A 183 0.34 -13.80 -28.70
N THR A 184 1.51 -13.23 -29.03
CA THR A 184 2.18 -13.62 -30.30
C THR A 184 3.70 -13.77 -30.28
N ASN A 185 4.11 -15.02 -30.60
CA ASN A 185 5.41 -15.42 -31.12
C ASN A 185 5.82 -14.58 -32.34
N SER A 186 6.84 -13.72 -32.23
CA SER A 186 7.39 -13.01 -33.40
C SER A 186 8.84 -12.54 -33.23
N LEU A 187 9.71 -13.40 -32.69
CA LEU A 187 11.11 -13.08 -32.36
C LEU A 187 12.17 -13.68 -33.31
N LYS A 188 11.81 -14.08 -34.55
CA LYS A 188 12.75 -14.81 -35.44
C LYS A 188 13.28 -14.11 -36.68
N ASN A 189 12.97 -12.84 -36.96
CA ASN A 189 13.52 -12.17 -38.16
C ASN A 189 13.82 -10.68 -37.93
N LEU A 190 15.02 -10.34 -37.43
CA LEU A 190 15.50 -8.96 -37.34
C LEU A 190 16.99 -8.84 -37.69
N LYS A 191 17.25 -8.54 -38.97
CA LYS A 191 18.46 -7.85 -39.44
C LYS A 191 18.01 -6.63 -40.22
N GLY A 192 18.30 -5.44 -39.71
CA GLY A 192 18.25 -4.19 -40.48
C GLY A 192 17.30 -3.14 -39.94
N ALA A 193 17.80 -2.31 -39.02
CA ALA A 193 17.65 -0.85 -39.05
C ALA A 193 18.42 -0.24 -37.87
N ASN A 194 18.93 0.98 -38.07
CA ASN A 194 19.91 1.65 -37.21
C ASN A 194 19.35 1.92 -35.80
N SER A 195 19.67 1.04 -34.86
CA SER A 195 19.22 0.97 -33.46
C SER A 195 20.00 1.86 -32.49
N ILE A 196 20.53 2.99 -32.96
CA ILE A 196 21.57 3.74 -32.26
C ILE A 196 21.03 4.51 -31.03
N SER A 197 19.74 4.83 -30.93
CA SER A 197 19.19 5.50 -29.72
C SER A 197 18.83 4.53 -28.58
N LEU A 198 18.33 3.33 -28.92
CA LEU A 198 17.90 2.37 -27.90
C LEU A 198 19.06 1.74 -27.16
N LYS A 199 20.21 1.55 -27.83
CA LYS A 199 21.41 1.04 -27.16
C LYS A 199 21.89 2.01 -26.08
N SER A 200 21.92 3.30 -26.38
CA SER A 200 22.32 4.35 -25.44
C SER A 200 21.31 4.50 -24.31
N LEU A 201 20.00 4.46 -24.61
CA LEU A 201 18.94 4.47 -23.59
C LEU A 201 18.99 3.24 -22.69
N LEU A 202 19.19 2.04 -23.26
CA LEU A 202 19.33 0.80 -22.49
C LEU A 202 20.60 0.82 -21.64
N SER A 203 21.69 1.39 -22.16
CA SER A 203 22.92 1.57 -21.38
C SER A 203 22.73 2.55 -20.23
N PHE A 204 21.97 3.65 -20.44
CA PHE A 204 21.62 4.59 -19.39
C PHE A 204 20.79 3.91 -18.31
N TYR A 205 19.72 3.21 -18.71
CA TYR A 205 18.85 2.46 -17.81
C TYR A 205 19.64 1.43 -16.98
N LYS A 206 20.49 0.63 -17.62
CA LYS A 206 21.29 -0.40 -16.94
C LYS A 206 22.21 0.19 -15.87
N GLU A 207 22.86 1.32 -16.18
CA GLU A 207 23.72 2.01 -15.21
C GLU A 207 22.91 2.54 -14.02
N VAL A 208 21.77 3.18 -14.27
CA VAL A 208 20.89 3.69 -13.21
C VAL A 208 20.31 2.55 -12.36
N TYR A 209 19.85 1.47 -12.98
CA TYR A 209 19.25 0.33 -12.30
C TYR A 209 20.23 -0.40 -11.36
N GLN A 210 21.53 -0.36 -11.69
CA GLN A 210 22.59 -0.96 -10.88
C GLN A 210 22.99 -0.10 -9.67
N LEU A 211 22.51 1.14 -9.56
CA LEU A 211 22.80 2.00 -8.41
C LEU A 211 22.14 1.45 -7.14
N SER A 212 22.85 1.48 -6.02
CA SER A 212 22.21 1.36 -4.70
C SER A 212 21.44 2.65 -4.36
N ALA A 213 20.58 2.62 -3.34
CA ALA A 213 19.81 3.80 -2.92
C ALA A 213 20.73 4.94 -2.42
N GLU A 214 21.85 4.60 -1.80
CA GLU A 214 22.80 5.54 -1.20
C GLU A 214 23.86 6.01 -2.22
N GLN A 215 24.06 5.26 -3.29
CA GLN A 215 25.10 5.53 -4.29
C GLN A 215 24.87 6.89 -4.96
N ASP A 216 25.95 7.66 -5.12
CA ASP A 216 25.92 8.88 -5.92
C ASP A 216 25.99 8.53 -7.42
N PRO A 217 25.00 8.92 -8.24
CA PRO A 217 25.03 8.64 -9.67
C PRO A 217 26.23 9.29 -10.35
N ASN A 218 26.87 8.59 -11.29
CA ASN A 218 27.89 9.20 -12.14
C ASN A 218 27.24 10.08 -13.21
N TYR A 219 26.83 11.29 -12.84
CA TYR A 219 26.11 12.20 -13.74
C TYR A 219 26.89 12.54 -15.01
N ALA A 220 28.23 12.54 -14.98
CA ALA A 220 29.04 12.77 -16.16
C ALA A 220 28.90 11.62 -17.18
N SER A 221 28.98 10.37 -16.70
CA SER A 221 28.76 9.16 -17.50
C SER A 221 27.35 9.12 -18.09
N LEU A 222 26.34 9.51 -17.30
CA LEU A 222 24.94 9.57 -17.72
C LEU A 222 24.67 10.72 -18.71
N ALA A 223 25.25 11.90 -18.49
CA ALA A 223 25.18 13.03 -19.42
C ALA A 223 25.78 12.67 -20.79
N ASN A 224 26.94 12.02 -20.80
CA ASN A 224 27.57 11.55 -22.05
C ASN A 224 26.65 10.60 -22.82
N LYS A 225 25.86 9.76 -22.13
CA LYS A 225 24.86 8.90 -22.80
C LYS A 225 23.68 9.71 -23.34
N CYS A 226 23.25 10.77 -22.66
CA CYS A 226 22.27 11.72 -23.19
C CYS A 226 22.79 12.46 -24.43
N GLU A 227 24.07 12.82 -24.46
CA GLU A 227 24.73 13.48 -25.60
C GLU A 227 24.90 12.53 -26.80
N GLN A 228 25.34 11.29 -26.55
CA GLN A 228 25.54 10.27 -27.58
C GLN A 228 24.24 9.78 -28.23
N ASN A 229 23.07 10.16 -27.69
CA ASN A 229 21.77 9.99 -28.34
C ASN A 229 21.57 11.03 -29.46
N ASP A 230 22.58 11.29 -30.28
CA ASP A 230 22.43 12.12 -31.47
C ASP A 230 21.63 11.35 -32.52
N ILE A 231 20.31 11.35 -32.32
CA ILE A 231 19.39 10.69 -33.23
C ILE A 231 19.21 11.65 -34.39
N ASN A 232 19.77 11.28 -35.53
CA ASN A 232 19.24 11.70 -36.81
C ASN A 232 17.83 11.10 -36.94
N TYR A 233 16.87 11.70 -36.21
CA TYR A 233 15.51 11.22 -36.06
C TYR A 233 14.82 11.36 -37.41
N ASN A 234 14.76 10.25 -38.13
CA ASN A 234 14.00 10.16 -39.36
C ASN A 234 12.67 9.46 -39.05
N PRO A 235 11.54 10.18 -39.00
CA PRO A 235 10.23 9.60 -38.66
C PRO A 235 9.81 8.46 -39.62
N LEU A 236 10.38 8.38 -40.83
CA LEU A 236 10.08 7.33 -41.81
C LEU A 236 10.83 6.00 -41.54
N VAL A 237 11.88 6.02 -40.72
CA VAL A 237 12.66 4.81 -40.37
C VAL A 237 12.02 4.08 -39.17
N GLU A 238 11.20 4.77 -38.36
CA GLU A 238 10.61 4.20 -37.14
C GLU A 238 9.50 3.17 -37.38
N GLU A 239 8.72 3.29 -38.46
CA GLU A 239 7.65 2.32 -38.76
C GLU A 239 8.19 0.89 -38.95
N LYS A 240 9.42 0.76 -39.49
CA LYS A 240 10.14 -0.53 -39.60
C LYS A 240 10.87 -0.95 -38.33
N ASN A 241 11.32 0.00 -37.52
CA ASN A 241 11.99 -0.28 -36.25
C ASN A 241 11.03 -0.77 -35.17
N PHE A 242 9.75 -0.39 -35.25
CA PHE A 242 8.70 -0.67 -34.25
C PHE A 242 8.71 -2.09 -33.68
N LYS A 243 9.03 -3.10 -34.50
CA LYS A 243 9.13 -4.50 -34.08
C LYS A 243 10.30 -4.79 -33.14
N ALA A 244 11.49 -4.28 -33.43
CA ALA A 244 12.69 -4.47 -32.59
C ALA A 244 12.60 -3.72 -31.26
N ILE A 245 11.88 -2.59 -31.24
CA ILE A 245 11.71 -1.78 -30.03
C ILE A 245 10.70 -2.43 -29.08
N ASN A 246 9.61 -3.02 -29.60
CA ASN A 246 8.68 -3.79 -28.79
C ASN A 246 9.37 -4.98 -28.13
N GLU A 247 10.31 -5.66 -28.79
CA GLU A 247 11.07 -6.76 -28.19
C GLU A 247 11.92 -6.31 -26.98
N VAL A 248 12.53 -5.13 -27.04
CA VAL A 248 13.32 -4.56 -25.93
C VAL A 248 12.41 -4.06 -24.81
N GLY A 249 11.30 -3.41 -25.16
CA GLY A 249 10.26 -3.00 -24.19
C GLY A 249 9.72 -4.20 -23.43
N ASP A 250 9.38 -5.27 -24.14
CA ASP A 250 8.91 -6.53 -23.56
C ASP A 250 10.00 -7.22 -22.73
N GLN A 251 11.27 -7.13 -23.14
CA GLN A 251 12.38 -7.65 -22.34
C GLN A 251 12.56 -6.87 -21.05
N LEU A 252 12.48 -5.53 -21.11
CA LEU A 252 12.55 -4.67 -19.92
C LEU A 252 11.37 -4.96 -18.99
N LEU A 253 10.16 -5.07 -19.55
CA LEU A 253 8.94 -5.38 -18.82
C LEU A 253 9.05 -6.76 -18.15
N ARG A 254 9.52 -7.80 -18.85
CA ARG A 254 9.73 -9.13 -18.26
C ARG A 254 10.74 -9.12 -17.11
N GLU A 255 11.81 -8.34 -17.21
CA GLU A 255 12.80 -8.25 -16.12
C GLU A 255 12.26 -7.45 -14.92
N VAL A 256 11.47 -6.40 -15.17
CA VAL A 256 10.75 -5.66 -14.13
C VAL A 256 9.68 -6.55 -13.48
N GLU A 257 8.87 -7.26 -14.26
CA GLU A 257 7.85 -8.20 -13.78
C GLU A 257 8.49 -9.31 -12.93
N LYS A 258 9.60 -9.91 -13.37
CA LYS A 258 10.31 -10.91 -12.56
C LYS A 258 10.79 -10.34 -11.22
N ALA A 259 11.36 -9.14 -11.23
CA ALA A 259 11.87 -8.50 -10.02
C ALA A 259 10.74 -8.10 -9.06
N VAL A 260 9.68 -7.48 -9.60
CA VAL A 260 8.50 -7.05 -8.84
C VAL A 260 7.73 -8.27 -8.32
N LEU A 261 7.48 -9.29 -9.15
CA LEU A 261 6.81 -10.51 -8.70
C LEU A 261 7.63 -11.21 -7.62
N TRP A 262 8.96 -11.27 -7.73
CA TRP A 262 9.81 -11.90 -6.72
C TRP A 262 9.77 -11.17 -5.37
N GLU A 263 9.88 -9.84 -5.35
CA GLU A 263 9.72 -9.04 -4.11
C GLU A 263 8.28 -9.14 -3.56
N TYR A 264 7.27 -9.11 -4.43
CA TYR A 264 5.87 -9.25 -4.06
C TYR A 264 5.57 -10.65 -3.48
N PHE A 265 6.17 -11.72 -4.02
CA PHE A 265 6.06 -13.07 -3.48
C PHE A 265 6.73 -13.21 -2.10
N LYS A 266 7.88 -12.53 -1.91
CA LYS A 266 8.59 -12.48 -0.63
C LYS A 266 7.78 -11.70 0.41
N GLU A 267 7.25 -10.54 0.05
CA GLU A 267 6.43 -9.70 0.92
C GLU A 267 5.08 -10.36 1.26
N ILE A 268 4.43 -11.04 0.29
CA ILE A 268 3.22 -11.85 0.55
C ILE A 268 3.53 -13.01 1.49
N LYS A 269 4.68 -13.67 1.35
CA LYS A 269 5.07 -14.77 2.25
C LYS A 269 5.29 -14.25 3.68
N ASP A 270 6.01 -13.13 3.83
CA ASP A 270 6.32 -12.52 5.12
C ASP A 270 5.07 -11.90 5.78
N LEU A 271 4.20 -11.25 4.99
CA LEU A 271 2.88 -10.75 5.44
C LEU A 271 1.96 -11.91 5.82
N ARG A 272 1.96 -13.02 5.09
CA ARG A 272 1.17 -14.21 5.41
C ARG A 272 1.60 -14.83 6.73
N GLU A 273 2.90 -14.93 6.97
CA GLU A 273 3.45 -15.46 8.24
C GLU A 273 3.19 -14.50 9.41
N ALA A 274 3.32 -13.19 9.20
CA ALA A 274 3.11 -12.17 10.23
C ALA A 274 1.62 -11.90 10.55
N MET A 275 0.75 -11.86 9.54
CA MET A 275 -0.69 -11.63 9.72
C MET A 275 -1.37 -12.83 10.36
N CYS A 276 -0.96 -14.06 10.02
CA CYS A 276 -1.52 -15.26 10.62
C CYS A 276 -1.21 -15.32 12.13
N ALA A 277 0.02 -14.99 12.55
CA ALA A 277 0.40 -14.99 13.96
C ALA A 277 -0.21 -13.82 14.77
N LYS A 278 -0.18 -12.58 14.24
CA LYS A 278 -0.68 -11.40 14.97
C LYS A 278 -2.19 -11.32 15.05
N CYS A 279 -2.92 -11.71 13.99
CA CYS A 279 -4.39 -11.69 14.02
C CYS A 279 -4.94 -12.75 14.97
N ILE A 280 -4.39 -13.97 14.95
CA ILE A 280 -4.78 -15.04 15.87
C ILE A 280 -4.51 -14.64 17.33
N LEU A 281 -3.34 -14.06 17.63
CA LEU A 281 -3.01 -13.62 18.99
C LEU A 281 -3.93 -12.47 19.47
N LYS A 282 -4.23 -11.51 18.60
CA LYS A 282 -5.10 -10.37 18.93
C LYS A 282 -6.55 -10.79 19.14
N ASP A 283 -7.04 -11.75 18.36
CA ASP A 283 -8.39 -12.28 18.51
C ASP A 283 -8.50 -13.19 19.74
N GLN A 284 -7.46 -13.96 20.08
CA GLN A 284 -7.37 -14.68 21.35
C GLN A 284 -7.36 -13.75 22.58
N GLN A 285 -6.63 -12.63 22.51
CA GLN A 285 -6.61 -11.62 23.57
C GLN A 285 -7.97 -10.93 23.74
N ARG A 286 -8.67 -10.63 22.62
CA ARG A 286 -10.03 -10.09 22.64
C ARG A 286 -11.02 -11.07 23.24
N LEU A 287 -10.92 -12.35 22.89
CA LEU A 287 -11.78 -13.39 23.46
C LEU A 287 -11.57 -13.53 24.97
N LEU A 288 -10.32 -13.56 25.42
CA LEU A 288 -9.98 -13.59 26.86
C LEU A 288 -10.49 -12.34 27.61
N PHE A 289 -10.46 -11.18 26.98
CA PHE A 289 -11.01 -9.95 27.55
C PHE A 289 -12.53 -10.05 27.74
N VAL A 290 -13.26 -10.47 26.69
CA VAL A 290 -14.72 -10.62 26.76
C VAL A 290 -15.13 -11.69 27.77
N GLN A 291 -14.38 -12.79 27.88
CA GLN A 291 -14.61 -13.83 28.90
C GLN A 291 -14.46 -13.29 30.32
N ARG A 292 -13.46 -12.42 30.58
CA ARG A 292 -13.29 -11.80 31.89
C ARG A 292 -14.40 -10.83 32.23
N GLU A 293 -14.87 -10.04 31.27
CA GLU A 293 -16.02 -9.16 31.47
C GLU A 293 -17.28 -9.97 31.77
N ALA A 294 -17.56 -11.02 31.00
CA ALA A 294 -18.71 -11.91 31.24
C ALA A 294 -18.69 -12.52 32.65
N GLU A 295 -17.52 -12.96 33.14
CA GLU A 295 -17.38 -13.50 34.50
C GLU A 295 -17.61 -12.43 35.59
N GLN A 296 -17.14 -11.19 35.36
CA GLN A 296 -17.41 -10.07 36.26
C GLN A 296 -18.91 -9.74 36.34
N TYR A 297 -19.62 -9.80 35.22
CA TYR A 297 -21.07 -9.60 35.20
C TYR A 297 -21.80 -10.69 35.97
N LYS A 298 -21.43 -11.95 35.77
CA LYS A 298 -22.00 -13.08 36.52
C LYS A 298 -21.80 -12.93 38.03
N GLN A 299 -20.65 -12.43 38.48
CA GLN A 299 -20.42 -12.12 39.89
C GLN A 299 -21.26 -10.93 40.39
N ALA A 300 -21.51 -9.92 39.55
CA ALA A 300 -22.35 -8.79 39.90
C ALA A 300 -23.82 -9.21 40.06
N GLU A 301 -24.32 -10.07 39.19
CA GLU A 301 -25.67 -10.64 39.25
C GLU A 301 -25.90 -11.42 40.56
N ILE A 302 -24.95 -12.28 40.94
CA ILE A 302 -25.00 -13.01 42.23
C ILE A 302 -25.09 -12.02 43.41
N ARG A 303 -24.30 -10.95 43.41
CA ARG A 303 -24.36 -9.93 44.48
C ARG A 303 -25.69 -9.17 44.49
N HIS A 304 -26.28 -8.92 43.33
CA HIS A 304 -27.59 -8.28 43.22
C HIS A 304 -28.67 -9.16 43.85
N GLU A 305 -28.69 -10.45 43.51
CA GLU A 305 -29.62 -11.44 44.08
C GLU A 305 -29.45 -11.55 45.61
N GLU A 306 -28.21 -11.55 46.12
CA GLU A 306 -27.95 -11.51 47.56
C GLU A 306 -28.51 -10.23 48.23
N MET A 307 -28.40 -9.08 47.58
CA MET A 307 -28.94 -7.81 48.10
C MET A 307 -30.47 -7.79 48.10
N GLU A 308 -31.11 -8.27 47.03
CA GLU A 308 -32.58 -8.39 46.97
C GLU A 308 -33.11 -9.33 48.06
N ASN A 309 -32.44 -10.47 48.28
CA ASN A 309 -32.78 -11.39 49.35
C ASN A 309 -32.64 -10.75 50.75
N LYS A 310 -31.60 -9.95 50.98
CA LYS A 310 -31.46 -9.16 52.23
C LYS A 310 -32.56 -8.13 52.38
N PHE A 311 -32.92 -7.43 51.30
CA PHE A 311 -33.99 -6.42 51.30
C PHE A 311 -35.35 -7.05 51.59
N LYS A 312 -35.64 -8.21 50.98
CA LYS A 312 -36.85 -8.99 51.24
C LYS A 312 -36.97 -9.39 52.71
N LYS A 313 -35.89 -9.91 53.30
CA LYS A 313 -35.84 -10.22 54.74
C LYS A 313 -36.09 -8.98 55.61
N LEU A 314 -35.46 -7.85 55.31
CA LEU A 314 -35.68 -6.60 56.05
C LEU A 314 -37.13 -6.11 55.95
N LYS A 315 -37.74 -6.24 54.78
CA LYS A 315 -39.16 -5.90 54.57
C LYS A 315 -40.08 -6.81 55.40
N GLU A 316 -39.84 -8.11 55.38
CA GLU A 316 -40.58 -9.08 56.21
C GLU A 316 -40.43 -8.77 57.71
N THR A 317 -39.21 -8.45 58.17
CA THR A 317 -38.95 -8.03 59.56
C THR A 317 -39.69 -6.73 59.89
N SER A 318 -39.66 -5.74 59.00
CA SER A 318 -40.39 -4.47 59.20
C SER A 318 -41.89 -4.68 59.29
N GLU A 319 -42.47 -5.55 58.47
CA GLU A 319 -43.90 -5.87 58.53
C GLU A 319 -44.26 -6.63 59.82
N ARG A 320 -43.39 -7.53 60.30
CA ARG A 320 -43.58 -8.15 61.63
C ARG A 320 -43.57 -7.12 62.76
N TYR A 321 -42.66 -6.16 62.74
CA TYR A 321 -42.64 -5.08 63.73
C TYR A 321 -43.88 -4.18 63.63
N LYS A 322 -44.37 -3.89 62.42
CA LYS A 322 -45.65 -3.16 62.27
C LYS A 322 -46.82 -3.92 62.89
N ILE A 323 -46.91 -5.23 62.65
CA ILE A 323 -47.95 -6.08 63.26
C ILE A 323 -47.81 -6.10 64.78
N GLN A 324 -46.60 -6.24 65.31
CA GLN A 324 -46.35 -6.19 66.77
C GLN A 324 -46.72 -4.84 67.38
N ILE A 325 -46.45 -3.71 66.71
CA ILE A 325 -46.84 -2.37 67.18
C ILE A 325 -48.37 -2.21 67.17
N VAL A 326 -49.06 -2.76 66.17
CA VAL A 326 -50.53 -2.75 66.10
C VAL A 326 -51.15 -3.66 67.17
N MET A 327 -50.50 -4.78 67.48
CA MET A 327 -50.95 -5.71 68.52
C MET A 327 -50.59 -5.28 69.94
N ALA A 328 -49.53 -4.50 70.14
CA ALA A 328 -49.12 -3.95 71.44
C ALA A 328 -50.06 -2.84 71.96
N GLY A 329 -51.20 -2.61 71.29
CA GLY A 329 -52.36 -1.99 71.92
C GLY A 329 -52.97 -2.83 73.06
N GLU A 330 -52.56 -4.09 73.22
CA GLU A 330 -52.92 -4.95 74.35
C GLU A 330 -51.69 -5.75 74.82
N ASP A 331 -51.05 -5.24 75.89
CA ASP A 331 -50.11 -5.84 76.85
C ASP A 331 -49.12 -6.95 76.40
N LEU A 332 -47.84 -6.60 76.21
CA LEU A 332 -46.69 -7.52 76.27
C LEU A 332 -45.40 -6.81 76.77
N PRO A 333 -44.58 -7.43 77.65
CA PRO A 333 -43.30 -6.88 78.09
C PRO A 333 -42.07 -7.43 77.33
N GLU A 334 -41.13 -6.49 77.04
CA GLU A 334 -39.65 -6.52 76.94
C GLU A 334 -38.88 -7.74 76.35
N GLN A 335 -37.78 -7.57 75.58
CA GLN A 335 -36.61 -6.72 75.84
C GLN A 335 -35.91 -6.26 74.54
N GLY A 336 -35.48 -4.98 74.52
CA GLY A 336 -34.47 -4.46 73.59
C GLY A 336 -34.93 -3.42 72.56
N ALA A 337 -36.24 -3.18 72.43
CA ALA A 337 -36.76 -2.05 71.66
C ALA A 337 -36.85 -0.80 72.55
N PRO A 338 -36.53 0.41 72.04
CA PRO A 338 -36.75 1.63 72.80
C PRO A 338 -38.23 1.73 73.18
N ASP A 339 -38.53 1.98 74.45
CA ASP A 339 -39.89 2.07 74.99
C ASP A 339 -40.62 3.25 74.33
N VAL A 340 -41.41 2.93 73.31
CA VAL A 340 -42.13 3.89 72.48
C VAL A 340 -43.25 4.57 73.29
N HIS A 341 -43.69 3.97 74.40
CA HIS A 341 -44.70 4.56 75.29
C HIS A 341 -44.11 5.61 76.24
N ALA A 342 -42.80 5.55 76.50
CA ALA A 342 -42.09 6.58 77.26
C ALA A 342 -41.66 7.78 76.40
N MET A 343 -41.82 7.70 75.08
CA MET A 343 -41.47 8.79 74.18
C MET A 343 -42.54 9.87 74.19
N ASP A 344 -42.14 11.12 74.45
CA ASP A 344 -43.03 12.25 74.22
C ASP A 344 -43.33 12.41 72.72
N PHE A 345 -44.36 13.19 72.40
CA PHE A 345 -44.79 13.38 71.02
C PHE A 345 -43.67 13.90 70.09
N ASN A 346 -42.75 14.72 70.61
CA ASN A 346 -41.63 15.25 69.83
C ASN A 346 -40.57 14.17 69.56
N GLN A 347 -40.29 13.32 70.54
CA GLN A 347 -39.39 12.18 70.40
C GLN A 347 -39.95 11.16 69.41
N LEU A 348 -41.27 10.91 69.45
CA LEU A 348 -41.97 10.05 68.49
C LEU A 348 -41.89 10.61 67.06
N GLN A 349 -42.10 11.92 66.91
CA GLN A 349 -41.94 12.60 65.62
C GLN A 349 -40.51 12.55 65.09
N GLN A 350 -39.50 12.71 65.95
CA GLN A 350 -38.10 12.61 65.55
C GLN A 350 -37.73 11.18 65.15
N PHE A 351 -38.19 10.18 65.89
CA PHE A 351 -37.99 8.77 65.57
C PHE A 351 -38.65 8.40 64.23
N ALA A 352 -39.90 8.83 64.01
CA ALA A 352 -40.61 8.63 62.75
C ALA A 352 -39.89 9.32 61.57
N ARG A 353 -39.44 10.57 61.75
CA ARG A 353 -38.67 11.30 60.73
C ARG A 353 -37.33 10.61 60.41
N GLY A 354 -36.63 10.09 61.42
CA GLY A 354 -35.39 9.33 61.24
C GLY A 354 -35.60 8.09 60.39
N ASN A 355 -36.65 7.32 60.68
CA ASN A 355 -36.99 6.12 59.91
C ASN A 355 -37.48 6.43 58.49
N ILE A 356 -38.27 7.48 58.30
CA ILE A 356 -38.69 7.93 56.96
C ILE A 356 -37.47 8.36 56.14
N ASN A 357 -36.52 9.09 56.74
CA ASN A 357 -35.29 9.49 56.06
C ASN A 357 -34.43 8.28 55.69
N LEU A 358 -34.30 7.29 56.58
CA LEU A 358 -33.56 6.05 56.30
C LEU A 358 -34.22 5.24 55.17
N LEU A 359 -35.55 5.08 55.20
CA LEU A 359 -36.32 4.42 54.14
C LEU A 359 -36.19 5.17 52.81
N THR A 360 -36.21 6.49 52.83
CA THR A 360 -36.01 7.32 51.63
C THR A 360 -34.61 7.14 51.04
N GLN A 361 -33.57 7.11 51.89
CA GLN A 361 -32.20 6.85 51.45
C GLN A 361 -32.02 5.44 50.89
N LEU A 362 -32.63 4.43 51.51
CA LEU A 362 -32.61 3.05 51.01
C LEU A 362 -33.36 2.92 49.69
N HIS A 363 -34.54 3.52 49.55
CA HIS A 363 -35.30 3.52 48.30
C HIS A 363 -34.53 4.18 47.16
N LYS A 364 -33.85 5.31 47.43
CA LYS A 364 -32.96 5.95 46.47
C LYS A 364 -31.81 5.02 46.05
N LYS A 365 -31.13 4.38 47.00
CA LYS A 365 -30.05 3.41 46.70
C LYS A 365 -30.53 2.23 45.86
N VAL A 366 -31.73 1.70 46.13
CA VAL A 366 -32.33 0.61 45.32
C VAL A 366 -32.62 1.09 43.90
N LYS A 367 -33.20 2.28 43.73
CA LYS A 367 -33.50 2.85 42.41
C LYS A 367 -32.24 3.17 41.59
N ASP A 368 -31.20 3.67 42.26
CA ASP A 368 -29.89 3.90 41.64
C ASP A 368 -29.26 2.56 41.21
N GLN A 369 -29.40 1.51 42.03
CA GLN A 369 -28.93 0.16 41.70
C GLN A 369 -29.71 -0.46 40.53
N GLU A 370 -31.04 -0.36 40.49
CA GLU A 370 -31.86 -0.84 39.35
C GLU A 370 -31.46 -0.16 38.04
N THR A 371 -31.12 1.13 38.09
CA THR A 371 -30.65 1.88 36.93
C THR A 371 -29.27 1.40 36.48
N ILE A 372 -28.39 1.06 37.41
CA ILE A 372 -27.08 0.45 37.12
C ILE A 372 -27.27 -0.93 36.50
N THR A 373 -28.12 -1.79 37.05
CA THR A 373 -28.41 -3.14 36.53
C THR A 373 -28.96 -3.06 35.10
N LYS A 374 -29.95 -2.20 34.83
CA LYS A 374 -30.48 -2.01 33.46
C LYS A 374 -29.44 -1.54 32.46
N LYS A 375 -28.50 -0.68 32.88
CA LYS A 375 -27.40 -0.22 32.03
C LYS A 375 -26.40 -1.36 31.77
N GLN A 376 -26.17 -2.23 32.75
CA GLN A 376 -25.31 -3.40 32.63
C GLN A 376 -25.94 -4.47 31.72
N ASP A 377 -27.25 -4.73 31.82
CA ASP A 377 -27.97 -5.66 30.95
C ASP A 377 -27.89 -5.26 29.47
N LEU A 378 -28.07 -3.96 29.20
CA LEU A 378 -27.90 -3.43 27.84
C LEU A 378 -26.46 -3.56 27.34
N GLN A 379 -25.47 -3.44 28.24
CA GLN A 379 -24.06 -3.63 27.89
C GLN A 379 -23.73 -5.11 27.63
N ILE A 380 -24.33 -6.04 28.37
CA ILE A 380 -24.21 -7.49 28.13
C ILE A 380 -24.81 -7.86 26.76
N GLN A 381 -26.04 -7.42 26.48
CA GLN A 381 -26.69 -7.67 25.19
C GLN A 381 -25.87 -7.12 24.01
N PHE A 382 -25.27 -5.94 24.17
CA PHE A 382 -24.38 -5.37 23.16
C PHE A 382 -23.10 -6.21 22.97
N SER A 383 -22.50 -6.69 24.06
CA SER A 383 -21.31 -7.55 24.01
C SER A 383 -21.60 -8.93 23.41
N GLU A 384 -22.77 -9.52 23.66
CA GLU A 384 -23.20 -10.79 23.06
C GLU A 384 -23.38 -10.69 21.54
N VAL A 385 -24.06 -9.63 21.06
CA VAL A 385 -24.21 -9.38 19.62
C VAL A 385 -22.84 -9.19 18.96
N LYS A 386 -21.92 -8.49 19.63
CA LYS A 386 -20.55 -8.29 19.13
C LYS A 386 -19.76 -9.60 19.09
N LEU A 387 -19.92 -10.47 20.07
CA LEU A 387 -19.25 -11.77 20.13
C LEU A 387 -19.79 -12.73 19.05
N GLN A 388 -21.10 -12.73 18.80
CA GLN A 388 -21.69 -13.49 17.70
C GLN A 388 -21.15 -13.00 16.35
N SER A 389 -21.12 -11.70 16.11
CA SER A 389 -20.58 -11.12 14.87
C SER A 389 -19.11 -11.49 14.65
N LEU A 390 -18.29 -11.50 15.70
CA LEU A 390 -16.88 -11.92 15.60
C LEU A 390 -16.75 -13.42 15.33
N THR A 391 -17.62 -14.24 15.91
CA THR A 391 -17.66 -15.69 15.69
C THR A 391 -17.99 -16.01 14.23
N ASP A 392 -18.97 -15.32 13.65
CA ASP A 392 -19.35 -15.47 12.24
C ASP A 392 -18.23 -15.00 11.29
N GLU A 393 -17.52 -13.92 11.65
CA GLU A 393 -16.35 -13.44 10.90
C GLU A 393 -15.20 -14.45 10.91
N ILE A 394 -14.93 -15.09 12.06
CA ILE A 394 -13.92 -16.14 12.18
C ILE A 394 -14.30 -17.35 11.32
N ALA A 395 -15.54 -17.83 11.41
CA ALA A 395 -16.03 -18.95 10.61
C ALA A 395 -15.92 -18.69 9.10
N SER A 396 -16.21 -17.46 8.66
CA SER A 396 -16.03 -17.03 7.27
C SER A 396 -14.56 -17.10 6.83
N LYS A 397 -13.63 -16.62 7.67
CA LYS A 397 -12.19 -16.65 7.40
C LYS A 397 -11.64 -18.08 7.35
N GLU A 398 -12.15 -18.99 8.18
CA GLU A 398 -11.77 -20.41 8.13
C GLU A 398 -12.19 -21.08 6.81
N GLY A 399 -13.37 -20.73 6.29
CA GLY A 399 -13.82 -21.18 4.97
C GLY A 399 -12.90 -20.70 3.85
N VAL A 400 -12.48 -19.44 3.88
CA VAL A 400 -11.50 -18.89 2.92
C VAL A 400 -10.14 -19.59 3.04
N LEU A 401 -9.68 -19.86 4.26
CA LEU A 401 -8.42 -20.56 4.50
C LEU A 401 -8.45 -22.00 3.97
N ALA A 402 -9.57 -22.71 4.08
CA ALA A 402 -9.75 -24.04 3.53
C ALA A 402 -9.67 -24.05 1.99
N ASP A 403 -10.34 -23.09 1.33
CA ASP A 403 -10.26 -22.91 -0.13
C ASP A 403 -8.83 -22.60 -0.60
N LEU A 404 -8.12 -21.70 0.10
CA LEU A 404 -6.72 -21.39 -0.20
C LEU A 404 -5.78 -22.60 -0.03
N LYS A 405 -6.00 -23.44 0.99
CA LYS A 405 -5.24 -24.69 1.18
C LYS A 405 -5.48 -25.67 0.03
N LEU A 406 -6.73 -25.81 -0.43
CA LEU A 406 -7.06 -26.67 -1.57
C LEU A 406 -6.39 -26.18 -2.85
N ARG A 407 -6.40 -24.87 -3.10
CA ARG A 407 -5.72 -24.26 -4.26
C ARG A 407 -4.21 -24.43 -4.20
N LEU A 408 -3.61 -24.29 -3.02
CA LEU A 408 -2.18 -24.51 -2.81
C LEU A 408 -1.78 -25.97 -3.08
N ALA A 409 -2.63 -26.93 -2.69
CA ALA A 409 -2.40 -28.34 -3.00
C ALA A 409 -2.40 -28.59 -4.51
N LYS A 410 -3.37 -28.04 -5.26
CA LYS A 410 -3.42 -28.12 -6.73
C LYS A 410 -2.20 -27.46 -7.40
N PHE A 411 -1.78 -26.30 -6.90
CA PHE A 411 -0.59 -25.62 -7.42
C PHE A 411 0.69 -26.44 -7.18
N ASN A 412 0.83 -27.08 -6.02
CA ASN A 412 1.96 -27.96 -5.74
C ASN A 412 1.96 -29.21 -6.63
N GLU A 413 0.79 -29.77 -6.93
CA GLU A 413 0.64 -30.87 -7.88
C GLU A 413 1.07 -30.46 -9.30
N GLN A 414 0.67 -29.27 -9.76
CA GLN A 414 1.12 -28.71 -11.05
C GLN A 414 2.63 -28.48 -11.09
N ASN A 415 3.22 -27.95 -10.00
CA ASN A 415 4.66 -27.76 -9.92
C ASN A 415 5.43 -29.09 -9.92
N GLN A 416 4.90 -30.12 -9.26
CA GLN A 416 5.48 -31.45 -9.29
C GLN A 416 5.43 -32.02 -10.72
N ALA A 417 4.30 -31.89 -11.42
CA ALA A 417 4.19 -32.30 -12.81
C ALA A 417 5.19 -31.57 -13.73
N ILE A 418 5.44 -30.28 -13.50
CA ILE A 418 6.49 -29.52 -14.23
C ILE A 418 7.89 -30.05 -13.89
N GLN A 419 8.15 -30.38 -12.63
CA GLN A 419 9.44 -30.96 -12.23
C GLN A 419 9.68 -32.32 -12.88
N ASP A 420 8.62 -33.13 -13.03
CA ASP A 420 8.67 -34.44 -13.68
C ASP A 420 8.93 -34.33 -15.20
N LEU A 421 8.75 -33.15 -15.81
CA LEU A 421 9.12 -32.87 -17.21
C LEU A 421 10.60 -32.53 -17.40
N ASN A 422 11.33 -32.16 -16.33
CA ASN A 422 12.74 -31.77 -16.41
C ASN A 422 13.67 -32.81 -17.05
N PRO A 423 13.52 -34.13 -16.80
CA PRO A 423 14.32 -35.16 -17.47
C PRO A 423 14.09 -35.15 -18.99
N THR A 424 12.85 -35.03 -19.45
CA THR A 424 12.52 -34.98 -20.90
C THR A 424 13.12 -33.73 -21.55
N ILE A 425 13.08 -32.58 -20.87
CA ILE A 425 13.70 -31.34 -21.34
C ILE A 425 15.24 -31.51 -21.44
N ALA A 426 15.86 -32.16 -20.44
CA ALA A 426 17.29 -32.41 -20.45
C ALA A 426 17.71 -33.36 -21.59
N GLU A 427 16.93 -34.42 -21.85
CA GLU A 427 17.15 -35.34 -22.98
C GLU A 427 17.05 -34.63 -24.34
N LEU A 428 16.06 -33.75 -24.51
CA LEU A 428 15.92 -32.91 -25.70
C LEU A 428 17.11 -31.98 -25.88
N GLN A 429 17.54 -31.29 -24.82
CA GLN A 429 18.72 -30.41 -24.87
C GLN A 429 20.00 -31.19 -25.23
N GLN A 430 20.17 -32.40 -24.69
CA GLN A 430 21.29 -33.25 -25.03
C GLN A 430 21.24 -33.70 -26.49
N SER A 431 20.05 -34.04 -27.00
CA SER A 431 19.83 -34.44 -28.39
C SER A 431 20.13 -33.29 -29.37
N VAL A 432 19.71 -32.07 -29.04
CA VAL A 432 20.04 -30.85 -29.81
C VAL A 432 21.54 -30.59 -29.84
N ARG A 433 22.26 -30.78 -28.72
CA ARG A 433 23.73 -30.64 -28.70
C ARG A 433 24.42 -31.68 -29.59
N ARG A 434 24.00 -32.95 -29.52
CA ARG A 434 24.54 -34.01 -30.38
C ARG A 434 24.36 -33.67 -31.87
N LEU A 435 23.21 -33.10 -32.25
CA LEU A 435 22.97 -32.65 -33.62
C LEU A 435 23.89 -31.49 -34.02
N GLN A 436 24.10 -30.52 -33.13
CA GLN A 436 25.00 -29.39 -33.37
C GLN A 436 26.44 -29.84 -33.57
N ASP A 437 26.92 -30.77 -32.73
CA ASP A 437 28.26 -31.35 -32.83
C ASP A 437 28.42 -32.15 -34.14
N THR A 438 27.42 -32.97 -34.49
CA THR A 438 27.42 -33.77 -35.74
C THR A 438 27.40 -32.88 -36.98
N LYS A 439 26.66 -31.76 -36.93
CA LYS A 439 26.60 -30.78 -38.03
C LYS A 439 27.96 -30.09 -38.27
N GLY A 440 28.77 -29.92 -37.23
CA GLY A 440 30.11 -29.34 -37.34
C GLY A 440 31.16 -30.25 -37.97
N SER A 441 30.95 -31.58 -37.98
CA SER A 441 31.91 -32.56 -38.48
C SER A 441 31.61 -33.10 -39.88
N LEU A 442 30.48 -32.71 -40.49
CA LEU A 442 30.06 -33.18 -41.81
C LEU A 442 30.86 -32.49 -42.93
N THR A 443 31.83 -33.20 -43.51
CA THR A 443 32.36 -32.90 -44.86
C THR A 443 31.50 -33.59 -45.93
N GLU A 444 31.34 -32.96 -47.09
CA GLU A 444 30.36 -33.29 -48.16
C GLU A 444 30.33 -34.74 -48.70
N SER A 445 31.19 -35.66 -48.27
CA SER A 445 31.30 -37.01 -48.86
C SER A 445 30.69 -38.17 -48.05
N ASN A 446 30.01 -37.94 -46.92
CA ASN A 446 29.59 -39.03 -46.02
C ASN A 446 28.05 -39.22 -45.94
N ILE A 447 27.49 -39.95 -46.91
CA ILE A 447 26.06 -40.31 -46.99
C ILE A 447 25.57 -41.05 -45.71
N THR A 448 26.45 -41.79 -45.04
CA THR A 448 26.13 -42.52 -43.81
C THR A 448 25.83 -41.57 -42.63
N ASP A 449 26.50 -40.42 -42.56
CA ASP A 449 26.30 -39.44 -41.49
C ASP A 449 25.01 -38.64 -41.69
N GLN A 450 24.56 -38.48 -42.95
CA GLN A 450 23.28 -37.86 -43.26
C GLN A 450 22.10 -38.70 -42.75
N LYS A 451 22.13 -40.03 -42.95
CA LYS A 451 21.07 -40.92 -42.46
C LYS A 451 20.97 -40.92 -40.92
N LYS A 452 22.12 -40.85 -40.24
CA LYS A 452 22.18 -40.75 -38.77
C LYS A 452 21.63 -39.40 -38.26
N LEU A 453 21.81 -38.33 -39.03
CA LEU A 453 21.23 -37.02 -38.72
C LEU A 453 19.70 -37.04 -38.88
N GLU A 454 19.19 -37.67 -39.93
CA GLU A 454 17.75 -37.84 -40.17
C GLU A 454 17.07 -38.62 -39.03
N GLU A 455 17.67 -39.71 -38.56
CA GLU A 455 17.17 -40.47 -37.41
C GLU A 455 17.15 -39.63 -36.12
N GLN A 456 18.14 -38.77 -35.90
CA GLN A 456 18.18 -37.87 -34.73
C GLN A 456 17.13 -36.75 -34.80
N VAL A 457 16.84 -36.22 -35.99
CA VAL A 457 15.78 -35.22 -36.18
C VAL A 457 14.40 -35.82 -35.87
N VAL A 458 14.13 -37.03 -36.37
CA VAL A 458 12.87 -37.74 -36.09
C VAL A 458 12.68 -37.97 -34.58
N GLN A 459 13.74 -38.35 -33.86
CA GLN A 459 13.67 -38.53 -32.40
C GLN A 459 13.33 -37.24 -31.65
N ILE A 460 13.83 -36.09 -32.12
CA ILE A 460 13.53 -34.78 -31.52
C ILE A 460 12.08 -34.38 -31.79
N GLU A 461 11.58 -34.60 -33.00
CA GLU A 461 10.19 -34.30 -33.35
C GLU A 461 9.21 -35.14 -32.51
N GLN A 462 9.50 -36.43 -32.30
CA GLN A 462 8.71 -37.30 -31.43
C GLN A 462 8.70 -36.83 -29.97
N ASN A 463 9.85 -36.37 -29.46
CA ASN A 463 9.96 -35.84 -28.10
C ASN A 463 9.24 -34.48 -27.94
N ASP A 464 9.24 -33.63 -28.97
CA ASP A 464 8.50 -32.36 -28.99
C ASP A 464 6.97 -32.59 -28.99
N GLU A 465 6.48 -33.53 -29.81
CA GLU A 465 5.06 -33.90 -29.80
C GLU A 465 4.62 -34.49 -28.46
N ARG A 466 5.44 -35.37 -27.84
CA ARG A 466 5.15 -35.91 -26.50
C ARG A 466 5.03 -34.80 -25.46
N LEU A 467 5.90 -33.78 -25.51
CA LEU A 467 5.80 -32.62 -24.62
C LEU A 467 4.57 -31.77 -24.89
N LYS A 468 4.14 -31.62 -26.15
CA LYS A 468 2.90 -30.90 -26.48
C LYS A 468 1.67 -31.63 -25.95
N GLU A 469 1.61 -32.96 -26.08
CA GLU A 469 0.52 -33.77 -25.53
C GLU A 469 0.45 -33.65 -24.01
N GLN A 470 1.57 -33.87 -23.30
CA GLN A 470 1.65 -33.72 -21.84
C GLN A 470 1.26 -32.31 -21.38
N ARG A 471 1.68 -31.28 -22.11
CA ARG A 471 1.29 -29.90 -21.85
C ARG A 471 -0.21 -29.69 -22.06
N ASN A 472 -0.79 -30.22 -23.14
CA ASN A 472 -2.21 -30.07 -23.43
C ASN A 472 -3.10 -30.82 -22.43
N GLU A 473 -2.67 -31.96 -21.91
CA GLU A 473 -3.34 -32.66 -20.80
C GLU A 473 -3.31 -31.84 -19.50
N LEU A 474 -2.20 -31.16 -19.21
CA LEU A 474 -2.07 -30.27 -18.05
C LEU A 474 -3.00 -29.05 -18.12
N PHE A 475 -3.30 -28.53 -19.32
CA PHE A 475 -4.07 -27.29 -19.49
C PHE A 475 -5.53 -27.47 -19.95
N SER A 476 -5.93 -28.64 -20.44
CA SER A 476 -7.31 -28.90 -20.91
C SER A 476 -8.33 -28.97 -19.77
N ASN A 477 -7.90 -29.28 -18.55
CA ASN A 477 -8.76 -29.32 -17.35
C ASN A 477 -9.07 -27.93 -16.74
N ASP A 478 -8.45 -26.85 -17.23
CA ASP A 478 -8.45 -25.53 -16.58
C ASP A 478 -9.32 -24.45 -17.28
N GLN A 479 -9.97 -24.76 -18.40
CA GLN A 479 -10.75 -23.76 -19.15
C GLN A 479 -12.05 -23.31 -18.44
N GLU A 480 -12.73 -24.19 -17.72
CA GLU A 480 -13.95 -23.83 -16.97
C GLU A 480 -13.64 -23.14 -15.63
N LEU A 481 -12.50 -23.46 -15.00
CA LEU A 481 -12.11 -22.88 -13.72
C LEU A 481 -11.60 -21.44 -13.90
N ASN A 482 -10.87 -21.14 -14.98
CA ASN A 482 -10.23 -19.84 -15.16
C ASN A 482 -11.21 -18.69 -15.41
N GLN A 483 -12.32 -18.90 -16.13
CA GLN A 483 -13.29 -17.81 -16.37
C GLN A 483 -14.09 -17.46 -15.11
N SER A 484 -14.61 -18.45 -14.39
CA SER A 484 -15.36 -18.22 -13.14
C SER A 484 -14.47 -17.68 -12.01
N THR A 485 -13.22 -18.16 -11.93
CA THR A 485 -12.25 -17.73 -10.92
C THR A 485 -11.72 -16.33 -11.18
N PHE A 486 -11.51 -15.94 -12.44
CA PHE A 486 -11.07 -14.58 -12.79
C PHE A 486 -12.13 -13.52 -12.44
N PHE A 487 -13.40 -13.76 -12.75
CA PHE A 487 -14.48 -12.82 -12.39
C PHE A 487 -14.66 -12.70 -10.87
N LYS A 488 -14.53 -13.81 -10.12
CA LYS A 488 -14.64 -13.78 -8.66
C LYS A 488 -13.45 -13.09 -7.99
N VAL A 489 -12.21 -13.41 -8.41
CA VAL A 489 -10.99 -12.79 -7.85
C VAL A 489 -10.94 -11.29 -8.18
N SER A 490 -11.30 -10.89 -9.41
CA SER A 490 -11.42 -9.49 -9.79
C SER A 490 -12.48 -8.74 -8.96
N GLY A 491 -13.63 -9.38 -8.72
CA GLY A 491 -14.67 -8.83 -7.84
C GLY A 491 -14.21 -8.68 -6.38
N TYR A 492 -13.51 -9.68 -5.83
CA TYR A 492 -12.98 -9.63 -4.46
C TYR A 492 -11.88 -8.58 -4.30
N ILE A 493 -10.97 -8.44 -5.28
CA ILE A 493 -9.94 -7.40 -5.28
C ILE A 493 -10.58 -6.01 -5.33
N THR A 494 -11.62 -5.83 -6.16
CA THR A 494 -12.36 -4.57 -6.25
C THR A 494 -13.05 -4.22 -4.93
N LEU A 495 -13.71 -5.19 -4.27
CA LEU A 495 -14.34 -5.00 -2.97
C LEU A 495 -13.34 -4.68 -1.86
N ILE A 496 -12.18 -5.35 -1.85
CA ILE A 496 -11.10 -5.08 -0.89
C ILE A 496 -10.55 -3.67 -1.10
N LEU A 497 -10.32 -3.25 -2.35
CA LEU A 497 -9.85 -1.90 -2.65
C LEU A 497 -10.90 -0.84 -2.24
N MET A 498 -12.18 -1.05 -2.54
CA MET A 498 -13.26 -0.14 -2.11
C MET A 498 -13.35 -0.05 -0.58
N PHE A 499 -13.16 -1.15 0.14
CA PHE A 499 -13.17 -1.18 1.60
C PHE A 499 -11.95 -0.47 2.20
N VAL A 500 -10.76 -0.69 1.61
CA VAL A 500 -9.51 -0.01 2.02
C VAL A 500 -9.61 1.49 1.76
N PHE A 501 -10.08 1.92 0.58
CA PHE A 501 -10.29 3.33 0.26
C PHE A 501 -11.40 3.97 1.10
N GLY A 502 -12.46 3.22 1.42
CA GLY A 502 -13.53 3.66 2.32
C GLY A 502 -13.04 3.89 3.73
N ILE A 503 -12.27 2.95 4.30
CA ILE A 503 -11.64 3.10 5.62
C ILE A 503 -10.62 4.24 5.62
N HIS A 504 -9.83 4.38 4.57
CA HIS A 504 -8.86 5.47 4.47
C HIS A 504 -9.56 6.84 4.40
N SER A 505 -10.67 6.94 3.67
CA SER A 505 -11.47 8.17 3.58
C SER A 505 -12.18 8.50 4.91
N LEU A 506 -12.74 7.50 5.60
CA LEU A 506 -13.32 7.65 6.94
C LEU A 506 -12.27 8.02 8.00
N HIS A 507 -11.05 7.47 7.88
CA HIS A 507 -9.94 7.81 8.76
C HIS A 507 -9.43 9.24 8.51
N LEU A 508 -9.32 9.67 7.24
CA LEU A 508 -9.01 11.06 6.90
C LEU A 508 -10.10 12.02 7.42
N MET A 509 -11.38 11.68 7.28
CA MET A 509 -12.48 12.50 7.81
C MET A 509 -12.54 12.54 9.35
N ALA A 510 -12.12 11.47 10.03
CA ALA A 510 -12.09 11.41 11.49
C ALA A 510 -10.82 12.03 12.11
N THR A 511 -9.76 12.26 11.33
CA THR A 511 -8.47 12.81 11.79
C THR A 511 -8.23 14.26 11.39
N THR A 512 -9.09 14.84 10.54
CA THR A 512 -9.16 16.29 10.33
C THR A 512 -10.08 16.95 11.37
N PRO A 513 -9.59 17.88 12.21
CA PRO A 513 -10.47 18.68 13.06
C PRO A 513 -11.24 19.70 12.20
N LEU A 514 -12.52 19.91 12.52
CA LEU A 514 -13.40 20.94 11.94
C LEU A 514 -12.88 22.37 12.23
#